data_AF-A0A1J4Y1G1-F1
#
_entry.id   AF-A0A1J4Y1G1-F1
#
_cell.length_a   1.000
_cell.length_b   1.000
_cell.length_c   1.000
_cell.angle_alpha   90.00
_cell.angle_beta   90.00
_cell.angle_gamma   90.00
#
_symmetry.space_group_name_H-M   'P 1'
#
loop_
_entity.id
_entity.type
_entity.pdbx_description
1 polymer ?
#
loop_
_entity_poly.entity_id
_entity_poly.type
_entity_poly.pdbx_seq_one_letter_code
_entity_poly.pdbx_strand_id
1 'polypeptide(L)'
;MHLKTNKSIQGKLRLLMLVAVSALLFTGCATVHDMSLTKATKTLELKGKGLVLMSMEISNQYKTDFQPQIFLAYVETPDAKEKANRHNFKTDMDGTVSSSNGSRYLLRMELAPGRYVVRGASCNYKSSLLSG
;
A
#
# COMPACT_ATOMS: atom_id res chain seq x y z
N MET A 1 -41.40 38.40 -27.95
CA MET A 1 -41.33 37.84 -26.58
C MET A 1 -39.98 37.15 -26.41
N HIS A 2 -38.95 37.90 -26.00
CA HIS A 2 -37.57 37.39 -25.89
C HIS A 2 -37.34 36.80 -24.49
N LEU A 3 -37.23 35.48 -24.41
CA LEU A 3 -36.79 34.76 -23.21
C LEU A 3 -35.32 35.11 -22.94
N LYS A 4 -35.09 36.03 -22.00
CA LYS A 4 -33.77 36.26 -21.38
C LYS A 4 -33.41 35.02 -20.55
N THR A 5 -32.72 34.06 -21.15
CA THR A 5 -32.09 32.98 -20.41
C THR A 5 -31.02 33.54 -19.47
N ASN A 6 -31.22 33.26 -18.19
CA ASN A 6 -30.52 33.84 -17.07
C ASN A 6 -29.05 33.37 -17.03
N LYS A 7 -28.12 34.22 -17.51
CA LYS A 7 -26.65 33.98 -17.54
C LYS A 7 -26.09 33.50 -16.18
N SER A 8 -26.73 33.86 -15.07
CA SER A 8 -26.32 33.45 -13.70
C SER A 8 -26.42 31.93 -13.48
N ILE A 9 -27.42 31.27 -14.08
CA ILE A 9 -27.67 29.83 -13.92
C ILE A 9 -26.65 29.02 -14.74
N GLN A 10 -26.30 29.50 -15.94
CA GLN A 10 -25.28 28.85 -16.78
C GLN A 10 -23.87 28.88 -16.16
N GLY A 11 -23.50 29.96 -15.46
CA GLY A 11 -22.22 30.07 -14.77
C GLY A 11 -22.08 29.09 -13.61
N LYS A 12 -23.13 28.96 -12.78
CA LYS A 12 -23.17 28.02 -11.66
C LYS A 12 -23.14 26.56 -12.14
N LEU A 13 -23.85 26.24 -13.22
CA LEU A 13 -23.87 24.89 -13.80
C LEU A 13 -22.52 24.47 -14.40
N ARG A 14 -21.79 25.41 -15.04
CA ARG A 14 -20.43 25.17 -15.54
C ARG A 14 -19.43 24.93 -14.41
N LEU A 15 -19.52 25.69 -13.32
CA LEU A 15 -18.65 25.52 -12.16
C LEU A 15 -18.91 24.16 -11.47
N LEU A 16 -20.18 23.75 -11.35
CA LEU A 16 -20.56 22.46 -10.78
C LEU A 16 -20.06 21.28 -11.63
N MET A 17 -20.13 21.39 -12.96
CA MET A 17 -19.54 20.38 -13.86
C MET A 17 -18.01 20.32 -13.73
N LEU A 18 -17.32 21.45 -13.62
CA LEU A 18 -15.86 21.46 -13.49
C LEU A 18 -15.41 20.83 -12.18
N VAL A 19 -16.13 21.10 -11.08
CA VAL A 19 -15.88 20.46 -9.78
C VAL A 19 -16.17 18.96 -9.84
N ALA A 20 -17.29 18.54 -10.44
CA ALA A 20 -17.63 17.13 -10.60
C ALA A 20 -16.61 16.36 -11.46
N VAL A 21 -16.13 16.95 -12.56
CA VAL A 21 -15.09 16.36 -13.41
C VAL A 21 -13.76 16.29 -12.66
N SER A 22 -13.40 17.32 -11.89
CA SER A 22 -12.17 17.30 -11.09
C SER A 22 -12.19 16.26 -9.97
N ALA A 23 -13.34 16.00 -9.34
CA ALA A 23 -13.49 14.98 -8.31
C ALA A 23 -13.33 13.56 -8.88
N LEU A 24 -13.74 13.33 -10.13
CA LEU A 24 -13.56 12.03 -10.81
C LEU A 24 -12.10 11.72 -11.14
N LEU A 25 -11.22 12.73 -11.22
CA LEU A 25 -9.79 12.52 -11.52
C LEU A 25 -8.99 11.99 -10.31
N PHE A 26 -9.54 12.02 -9.10
CA PHE A 26 -8.85 11.58 -7.87
C PHE A 26 -9.30 10.23 -7.32
N THR A 27 -10.16 9.47 -8.02
CA THR A 27 -10.66 8.16 -7.54
C THR A 27 -9.64 7.01 -7.67
N GLY A 28 -8.40 7.29 -8.05
CA GLY A 28 -7.33 6.30 -8.15
C GLY A 28 -6.78 5.87 -6.78
N CYS A 29 -7.55 5.10 -6.02
CA CYS A 29 -7.15 4.51 -4.75
C CYS A 29 -6.06 3.46 -5.00
N ALA A 30 -4.80 3.77 -4.69
CA ALA A 30 -3.74 2.77 -4.66
C ALA A 30 -4.05 1.81 -3.50
N THR A 31 -4.27 0.53 -3.78
CA THR A 31 -4.69 -0.43 -2.76
C THR A 31 -3.51 -0.79 -1.87
N VAL A 32 -3.62 -0.40 -0.60
CA VAL A 32 -2.72 -0.86 0.47
C VAL A 32 -3.45 -1.91 1.28
N HIS A 33 -2.86 -3.08 1.39
CA HIS A 33 -3.34 -4.22 2.15
C HIS A 33 -2.56 -4.30 3.47
N ASP A 34 -3.25 -4.58 4.57
CA ASP A 34 -2.57 -5.05 5.78
C ASP A 34 -2.10 -6.49 5.59
N MET A 35 -1.11 -6.92 6.38
CA MET A 35 -0.70 -8.33 6.36
C MET A 35 -1.84 -9.22 6.83
N SER A 36 -2.03 -10.33 6.13
CA SER A 36 -2.90 -11.40 6.58
C SER A 36 -2.29 -12.10 7.80
N LEU A 37 -3.13 -12.76 8.59
CA LEU A 37 -2.79 -13.52 9.80
C LEU A 37 -1.95 -12.75 10.83
N THR A 38 -2.60 -12.36 11.92
CA THR A 38 -1.96 -11.78 13.11
C THR A 38 -1.74 -12.86 14.16
N LYS A 39 -1.04 -12.54 15.24
CA LYS A 39 -0.92 -13.44 16.40
C LYS A 39 -2.27 -13.76 17.05
N ALA A 40 -3.28 -12.91 16.82
CA ALA A 40 -4.64 -13.12 17.30
C ALA A 40 -5.50 -13.99 16.36
N THR A 41 -5.02 -14.29 15.14
CA THR A 41 -5.79 -15.06 14.17
C THR A 41 -5.86 -16.53 14.59
N LYS A 42 -7.08 -17.02 14.86
CA LYS A 42 -7.34 -18.41 15.26
C LYS A 42 -7.90 -19.29 14.14
N THR A 43 -8.50 -18.67 13.13
CA THR A 43 -9.15 -19.35 12.01
C THR A 43 -8.68 -18.73 10.70
N LEU A 44 -8.38 -19.58 9.72
CA LEU A 44 -7.91 -19.19 8.40
C LEU A 44 -9.06 -19.33 7.38
N GLU A 45 -9.56 -18.22 6.86
CA GLU A 45 -10.53 -18.20 5.76
C GLU A 45 -9.95 -17.45 4.57
N LEU A 46 -9.67 -18.17 3.49
CA LEU A 46 -9.01 -17.58 2.31
C LEU A 46 -9.96 -17.21 1.17
N LYS A 47 -11.25 -17.58 1.25
CA LYS A 47 -12.31 -17.19 0.28
C LYS A 47 -11.88 -17.29 -1.21
N GLY A 48 -11.16 -18.34 -1.58
CA GLY A 48 -10.70 -18.58 -2.96
C GLY A 48 -9.37 -17.90 -3.34
N LYS A 49 -8.73 -17.18 -2.42
CA LYS A 49 -7.36 -16.66 -2.56
C LYS A 49 -6.33 -17.65 -2.00
N GLY A 50 -5.08 -17.43 -2.33
CA GLY A 50 -3.93 -18.08 -1.71
C GLY A 50 -3.28 -17.18 -0.65
N LEU A 51 -2.66 -17.82 0.35
CA LEU A 51 -1.78 -17.13 1.30
C LEU A 51 -0.33 -17.38 0.94
N VAL A 52 0.40 -16.31 0.63
CA VAL A 52 1.85 -16.36 0.40
C VAL A 52 2.55 -15.94 1.67
N LEU A 53 3.44 -16.80 2.15
CA LEU A 53 4.36 -16.53 3.25
C LEU A 53 5.77 -16.33 2.67
N MET A 54 6.33 -15.14 2.86
CA MET A 54 7.65 -14.79 2.33
C MET A 54 8.48 -14.08 3.39
N SER A 55 9.70 -14.54 3.61
CA SER A 55 10.67 -13.84 4.45
C SER A 55 11.41 -12.78 3.66
N MET A 56 11.48 -11.58 4.21
CA MET A 56 12.27 -10.47 3.69
C MET A 56 13.21 -9.99 4.78
N GLU A 57 14.51 -10.00 4.51
CA GLU A 57 15.54 -9.56 5.44
C GLU A 57 16.19 -8.29 4.92
N ILE A 58 16.37 -7.32 5.80
CA ILE A 58 17.05 -6.08 5.48
C ILE A 58 18.00 -5.69 6.60
N SER A 59 19.19 -5.24 6.20
CA SER A 59 20.21 -4.75 7.10
C SER A 59 21.00 -3.64 6.42
N ASN A 60 21.50 -2.70 7.21
CA ASN A 60 22.45 -1.71 6.75
C ASN A 60 23.85 -2.07 7.23
N GLN A 61 24.68 -2.47 6.29
CA GLN A 61 26.07 -2.87 6.55
C GLN A 61 27.04 -1.68 6.57
N TYR A 62 26.60 -0.49 6.13
CA TYR A 62 27.43 0.72 6.08
C TYR A 62 27.32 1.57 7.36
N LYS A 63 26.11 1.71 7.91
CA LYS A 63 25.87 2.37 9.21
C LYS A 63 25.15 1.39 10.13
N THR A 64 25.92 0.63 10.92
CA THR A 64 25.40 -0.48 11.74
C THR A 64 24.59 -0.01 12.94
N ASP A 65 24.82 1.21 13.41
CA ASP A 65 23.99 1.95 14.38
C ASP A 65 22.62 2.34 13.81
N PHE A 66 22.41 2.18 12.51
CA PHE A 66 21.21 2.59 11.80
C PHE A 66 20.62 1.45 10.97
N GLN A 67 19.52 0.84 11.43
CA GLN A 67 18.83 -0.23 10.71
C GLN A 67 17.53 0.25 10.05
N PRO A 68 17.30 -0.06 8.76
CA PRO A 68 16.09 0.33 8.06
C PRO A 68 14.90 -0.49 8.54
N GLN A 69 13.74 0.17 8.68
CA GLN A 69 12.48 -0.51 8.99
C GLN A 69 11.58 -0.50 7.75
N ILE A 70 11.28 -1.69 7.22
CA ILE A 70 10.29 -1.81 6.14
C ILE A 70 8.92 -1.46 6.69
N PHE A 71 8.20 -0.57 6.01
CA PHE A 71 6.80 -0.25 6.32
C PHE A 71 5.83 -0.61 5.18
N LEU A 72 6.34 -0.82 3.97
CA LEU A 72 5.53 -1.18 2.80
C LEU A 72 6.31 -2.07 1.83
N ALA A 73 5.76 -3.22 1.47
CA ALA A 73 6.26 -4.10 0.43
C ALA A 73 5.47 -3.93 -0.87
N TYR A 74 6.16 -3.95 -2.01
CA TYR A 74 5.59 -3.72 -3.33
C TYR A 74 5.49 -5.03 -4.11
N VAL A 75 4.26 -5.42 -4.44
CA VAL A 75 3.97 -6.60 -5.26
C VAL A 75 3.08 -6.20 -6.43
N GLU A 76 3.35 -6.72 -7.61
CA GLU A 76 2.58 -6.38 -8.81
C GLU A 76 2.24 -7.63 -9.62
N THR A 77 1.15 -7.58 -10.40
CA THR A 77 1.01 -8.54 -11.50
C THR A 77 2.06 -8.21 -12.59
N PRO A 78 2.48 -9.19 -13.41
CA PRO A 78 3.39 -8.93 -14.52
C PRO A 78 2.90 -7.79 -15.40
N ASP A 79 3.82 -6.91 -15.80
CA ASP A 79 3.56 -5.76 -16.69
C ASP A 79 2.48 -4.79 -16.20
N ALA A 80 2.31 -4.64 -14.88
CA ALA A 80 1.35 -3.74 -14.25
C ALA A 80 1.47 -2.27 -14.73
N LYS A 81 0.60 -1.87 -15.66
CA LYS A 81 0.46 -0.46 -16.12
C LYS A 81 -0.48 0.35 -15.24
N GLU A 82 -1.44 -0.32 -14.62
CA GLU A 82 -2.51 0.30 -13.84
C GLU A 82 -2.31 0.09 -12.33
N LYS A 83 -2.81 1.03 -11.52
CA LYS A 83 -2.70 0.94 -10.06
C LYS A 83 -3.42 -0.27 -9.47
N ALA A 84 -4.49 -0.76 -10.09
CA ALA A 84 -5.22 -1.95 -9.64
C ALA A 84 -4.37 -3.23 -9.69
N ASN A 85 -3.32 -3.22 -10.52
CA ASN A 85 -2.36 -4.30 -10.66
C ASN A 85 -1.16 -4.17 -9.70
N ARG A 86 -1.18 -3.17 -8.82
CA ARG A 86 -0.15 -2.90 -7.80
C ARG A 86 -0.74 -3.16 -6.42
N HIS A 87 -0.19 -4.15 -5.76
CA HIS A 87 -0.57 -4.62 -4.44
C HIS A 87 0.50 -4.20 -3.43
N ASN A 88 0.19 -3.18 -2.65
CA ASN A 88 1.09 -2.70 -1.62
C ASN A 88 0.72 -3.39 -0.30
N PHE A 89 1.68 -3.98 0.40
CA PHE A 89 1.45 -4.65 1.67
C PHE A 89 2.13 -3.91 2.80
N LYS A 90 1.34 -3.38 3.74
CA LYS A 90 1.85 -2.71 4.94
C LYS A 90 2.35 -3.75 5.92
N THR A 91 3.62 -3.68 6.28
CA THR A 91 4.22 -4.57 7.28
C THR A 91 3.73 -4.22 8.69
N ASP A 92 3.78 -5.20 9.58
CA ASP A 92 3.44 -5.04 11.00
C ASP A 92 4.50 -5.67 11.91
N MET A 93 4.32 -5.54 13.21
CA MET A 93 5.24 -6.07 14.21
C MET A 93 5.00 -7.54 14.59
N ASP A 94 3.86 -8.13 14.23
CA ASP A 94 3.53 -9.52 14.55
C ASP A 94 4.41 -10.50 13.78
N GLY A 95 4.76 -10.16 12.54
CA GLY A 95 5.64 -10.93 11.67
C GLY A 95 7.09 -10.45 11.67
N THR A 96 7.48 -9.52 12.56
CA THR A 96 8.79 -8.86 12.51
C THR A 96 9.69 -9.28 13.66
N VAL A 97 10.93 -9.64 13.33
CA VAL A 97 12.03 -9.84 14.28
C VAL A 97 13.09 -8.81 13.96
N SER A 98 13.37 -7.90 14.90
CA SER A 98 14.39 -6.86 14.74
C SER A 98 15.56 -7.08 15.68
N SER A 99 16.77 -6.78 15.20
CA SER A 99 18.02 -6.89 15.94
C SER A 99 18.94 -5.71 15.62
N SER A 100 20.09 -5.60 16.30
CA SER A 100 21.13 -4.62 15.95
C SER A 100 21.68 -4.83 14.53
N ASN A 101 21.58 -6.04 13.99
CA ASN A 101 22.16 -6.42 12.70
C ASN A 101 21.14 -6.37 11.55
N GLY A 102 19.97 -5.79 11.81
CA GLY A 102 18.88 -5.69 10.84
C GLY A 102 17.61 -6.37 11.30
N SER A 103 16.64 -6.38 10.39
CA SER A 103 15.28 -6.86 10.65
C SER A 103 14.84 -7.89 9.61
N ARG A 104 14.13 -8.90 10.08
CA ARG A 104 13.45 -9.91 9.29
C ARG A 104 11.95 -9.70 9.40
N TYR A 105 11.27 -9.75 8.26
CA TYR A 105 9.84 -9.61 8.12
C TYR A 105 9.27 -10.88 7.50
N LEU A 106 8.17 -11.38 8.08
CA LEU A 106 7.32 -12.37 7.44
C LEU A 106 6.16 -11.66 6.74
N LEU A 107 6.28 -11.52 5.43
CA LEU A 107 5.20 -11.02 4.59
C LEU A 107 4.14 -12.12 4.45
N ARG A 108 2.90 -11.79 4.81
CA ARG A 108 1.74 -12.69 4.81
C ARG A 108 0.69 -12.13 3.87
N MET A 109 0.81 -12.47 2.59
CA MET A 109 0.08 -11.79 1.52
C MET A 109 -1.06 -12.67 1.06
N GLU A 110 -2.28 -12.19 1.21
CA GLU A 110 -3.47 -12.85 0.67
C GLU A 110 -3.71 -12.36 -0.77
N LEU A 111 -3.47 -13.23 -1.73
CA LEU A 111 -3.46 -12.90 -3.16
C LEU A 111 -4.41 -13.83 -3.92
N ALA A 112 -5.09 -13.30 -4.93
CA ALA A 112 -5.82 -14.16 -5.86
C ALA A 112 -4.85 -15.12 -6.58
N PRO A 113 -5.30 -16.29 -7.06
CA PRO A 113 -4.44 -17.17 -7.85
C PRO A 113 -3.90 -16.44 -9.09
N GLY A 114 -2.59 -16.48 -9.29
CA GLY A 114 -1.97 -15.78 -10.41
C GLY A 114 -0.45 -15.65 -10.30
N ARG A 115 0.14 -14.97 -11.29
CA ARG A 115 1.55 -14.62 -11.30
C ARG A 115 1.73 -13.24 -10.69
N TYR A 116 2.79 -13.09 -9.88
CA TYR A 116 3.15 -11.85 -9.22
C TYR A 116 4.66 -11.63 -9.26
N VAL A 117 5.07 -10.37 -9.17
CA VAL A 117 6.45 -9.93 -9.09
C VAL A 117 6.61 -9.06 -7.86
N VAL A 118 7.55 -9.41 -6.99
CA VAL A 118 7.97 -8.53 -5.88
C VAL A 118 8.91 -7.48 -6.45
N ARG A 119 8.56 -6.20 -6.31
CA ARG A 119 9.33 -5.08 -6.87
C ARG A 119 10.31 -4.48 -5.87
N GLY A 120 10.06 -4.63 -4.58
CA GLY A 120 10.91 -4.10 -3.53
C GLY A 120 10.09 -3.67 -2.32
N ALA A 121 10.62 -2.74 -1.54
CA ALA A 121 9.98 -2.24 -0.35
C ALA A 121 10.41 -0.79 -0.06
N SER A 122 9.53 -0.04 0.62
CA SER A 122 9.87 1.24 1.21
C SER A 122 10.24 1.07 2.67
N CYS A 123 11.30 1.77 3.06
CA CYS A 123 11.87 1.71 4.40
C CYS A 123 11.89 3.10 5.04
N ASN A 124 11.62 3.15 6.33
CA ASN A 124 11.84 4.34 7.14
C ASN A 124 13.10 4.17 7.97
N TYR A 125 13.61 5.32 8.38
CA TYR A 125 14.68 5.40 9.36
C TYR A 125 14.15 4.96 10.74
N LYS A 126 14.83 3.99 11.37
CA LYS A 126 14.70 3.70 12.79
C LYS A 126 16.07 3.83 13.46
N SER A 127 16.19 4.79 14.37
CA SER A 127 17.36 4.93 15.24
C SER A 127 17.06 4.40 16.63
N SER A 128 18.04 3.68 17.18
CA SER A 128 18.06 3.22 18.56
C SER A 128 18.06 4.39 19.57
N LEU A 129 18.48 5.59 19.16
CA LEU A 129 18.59 6.78 20.01
C LEU A 129 17.25 7.50 20.25
N LEU A 130 16.22 7.22 19.43
CA LEU A 130 14.88 7.84 19.53
C LEU A 130 13.81 6.88 20.06
N SER A 131 14.22 5.71 20.56
CA SER A 131 13.29 4.68 21.09
C SER A 131 13.42 4.49 22.61
N GLY A 132 13.88 5.53 23.32
CA GLY A 132 13.92 5.59 24.79
C GLY A 132 12.60 6.04 25.39
#